data_AF-W9VGG1-F1
#
_entry.id   AF-W9VGG1-F1
#
_cell.length_a   1.000
_cell.length_b   1.000
_cell.length_c   1.000
_cell.angle_alpha   90.00
_cell.angle_beta   90.00
_cell.angle_gamma   90.00
#
_symmetry.space_group_name_H-M   'P 1'
#
loop_
_entity.id
_entity.type
_entity.pdbx_description
1 polymer ?
#
loop_
_entity_poly.entity_id
_entity_poly.type
_entity_poly.pdbx_seq_one_letter_code
_entity_poly.pdbx_strand_id
1 'polypeptide(L)'
;MTHTEPDRNTDYDSPWKIALDGYFQEFLQLLFPHIPPEIDWSKGYTSLDKELQQVTPDATSGRRYADKLVKVYTLGGDETWLLIHVEVFV
;
A
#
# COMPACT_ATOMS: atom_id res chain seq x y z
N MET A 1 -35.04 24.05 12.90
CA MET A 1 -34.47 23.06 11.97
C MET A 1 -32.97 23.25 11.98
N THR A 2 -32.26 22.36 12.66
CA THR A 2 -30.79 22.32 12.65
C THR A 2 -30.33 21.89 11.26
N HIS A 3 -29.53 22.74 10.61
CA HIS A 3 -28.86 22.43 9.36
C HIS A 3 -27.80 21.36 9.65
N THR A 4 -28.06 20.12 9.25
CA THR A 4 -27.05 19.05 9.27
C THR A 4 -26.10 19.30 8.10
N GLU A 5 -24.91 19.84 8.39
CA GLU A 5 -23.81 19.86 7.42
C GLU A 5 -23.47 18.41 7.02
N PRO A 6 -23.36 18.08 5.72
CA PRO A 6 -22.96 16.74 5.30
C PRO A 6 -21.50 16.51 5.70
N ASP A 7 -21.27 15.37 6.34
CA ASP A 7 -19.99 14.82 6.79
C ASP A 7 -18.88 15.03 5.74
N ARG A 8 -17.95 16.00 5.96
CA ARG A 8 -16.79 16.27 5.09
C ARG A 8 -15.66 15.26 5.34
N ASN A 9 -16.01 13.99 5.46
CA ASN A 9 -15.07 12.95 5.85
C ASN A 9 -15.09 11.75 4.90
N THR A 10 -15.20 11.99 3.60
CA THR A 10 -15.09 10.93 2.61
C THR A 10 -13.69 10.31 2.68
N ASP A 11 -13.64 9.01 3.00
CA ASP A 11 -12.41 8.23 3.07
C ASP A 11 -12.03 7.76 1.66
N TYR A 12 -11.17 8.54 1.01
CA TYR A 12 -10.70 8.26 -0.35
C TYR A 12 -9.50 7.29 -0.39
N ASP A 13 -8.88 7.00 0.76
CA ASP A 13 -7.69 6.13 0.84
C ASP A 13 -8.07 4.65 0.96
N SER A 14 -9.14 4.34 1.71
CA SER A 14 -9.58 2.96 1.94
C SER A 14 -9.72 2.11 0.66
N PRO A 15 -10.28 2.62 -0.45
CA PRO A 15 -10.32 1.88 -1.71
C PRO A 15 -8.94 1.48 -2.25
N TRP A 16 -7.95 2.36 -2.13
CA TRP A 16 -6.58 2.09 -2.58
C TRP A 16 -5.91 1.02 -1.73
N LYS A 17 -6.13 1.04 -0.42
CA LYS A 17 -5.65 -0.01 0.47
C LYS A 17 -6.24 -1.38 0.10
N ILE A 18 -7.57 -1.46 -0.07
CA ILE A 18 -8.25 -2.69 -0.46
C ILE A 18 -7.73 -3.20 -1.81
N ALA A 19 -7.52 -2.28 -2.77
CA ALA A 19 -6.98 -2.63 -4.06
C ALA A 19 -5.55 -3.19 -3.96
N LEU A 20 -4.67 -2.57 -3.18
CA LEU A 20 -3.31 -3.05 -2.95
C LEU A 20 -3.26 -4.36 -2.14
N ASP A 21 -4.26 -4.63 -1.30
CA ASP A 21 -4.40 -5.91 -0.58
C ASP A 21 -4.82 -7.06 -1.50
N GLY A 22 -5.75 -6.81 -2.43
CA GLY A 22 -6.27 -7.83 -3.34
C GLY A 22 -5.45 -8.02 -4.62
N TYR A 23 -4.78 -6.97 -5.10
CA TYR A 23 -4.23 -6.90 -6.46
C TYR A 23 -2.79 -6.39 -6.50
N PHE A 24 -1.98 -6.72 -5.49
CA PHE A 24 -0.60 -6.25 -5.40
C PHE A 24 0.24 -6.59 -6.64
N GLN A 25 0.15 -7.84 -7.13
CA GLN A 25 0.93 -8.29 -8.28
C GLN A 25 0.50 -7.56 -9.55
N GLU A 26 -0.81 -7.45 -9.79
CA GLU A 26 -1.39 -6.74 -10.93
C GLU A 26 -1.09 -5.25 -10.89
N PHE A 27 -1.09 -4.64 -9.70
CA PHE A 27 -0.69 -3.26 -9.48
C PHE A 27 0.76 -3.03 -9.93
N LEU A 28 1.69 -3.90 -9.52
CA LEU A 28 3.08 -3.81 -9.95
C LEU A 28 3.22 -4.06 -11.45
N GLN A 29 2.47 -4.99 -12.04
CA GLN A 29 2.47 -5.21 -13.49
C GLN A 29 1.98 -3.98 -14.27
N LEU A 30 0.99 -3.28 -13.74
CA LEU A 30 0.41 -2.10 -14.38
C LEU A 30 1.33 -0.88 -14.31
N LEU A 31 1.87 -0.57 -13.13
CA LEU A 31 2.59 0.68 -12.89
C LEU A 31 4.12 0.54 -12.95
N PHE A 32 4.63 -0.66 -12.66
CA PHE A 32 6.06 -0.94 -12.57
C PHE A 32 6.42 -2.23 -13.31
N PRO A 33 6.19 -2.34 -14.63
CA PRO A 33 6.27 -3.60 -15.37
C PRO A 33 7.65 -4.27 -15.34
N HIS A 34 8.71 -3.55 -14.93
CA HIS A 34 10.07 -4.07 -14.78
C HIS A 34 10.30 -4.79 -13.43
N ILE A 35 9.48 -4.56 -12.41
CA ILE A 35 9.64 -5.15 -11.07
C ILE A 35 9.12 -6.60 -11.00
N PRO A 36 7.89 -6.93 -11.46
CA PRO A 36 7.37 -8.30 -11.35
C PRO A 36 8.26 -9.40 -11.96
N PRO A 37 8.96 -9.18 -13.08
CA PRO A 37 9.90 -10.16 -13.62
C PRO A 37 11.10 -10.48 -12.71
N GLU A 38 11.43 -9.61 -11.75
CA GLU A 38 12.57 -9.81 -10.83
C GLU A 38 12.16 -10.54 -9.53
N ILE A 39 10.86 -10.68 -9.28
CA ILE A 39 10.30 -11.29 -8.07
C ILE A 39 10.05 -12.78 -8.28
N ASP A 40 10.48 -13.59 -7.31
CA ASP A 40 10.14 -15.00 -7.20
C ASP A 40 8.76 -15.19 -6.58
N TRP A 41 7.73 -15.17 -7.43
CA TRP A 41 6.33 -15.36 -7.02
C TRP A 41 6.04 -16.74 -6.42
N SER A 42 6.91 -17.74 -6.63
CA SER A 42 6.72 -19.08 -6.06
C SER A 42 6.87 -19.10 -4.54
N LYS A 43 7.65 -18.16 -3.99
CA LYS A 43 7.81 -17.95 -2.54
C LYS A 43 6.70 -17.08 -1.95
N GLY A 44 5.87 -16.47 -2.80
CA GLY A 44 4.87 -15.49 -2.39
C GLY A 44 5.49 -14.19 -1.88
N TYR A 45 4.64 -13.37 -1.27
CA TYR A 45 5.01 -12.10 -0.65
C TYR A 45 4.32 -11.94 0.70
N THR A 46 4.80 -11.03 1.55
CA THR A 46 4.25 -10.80 2.89
C THR A 46 4.07 -9.32 3.15
N SER A 47 2.87 -8.92 3.57
CA SER A 47 2.61 -7.55 4.01
C SER A 47 3.22 -7.30 5.39
N LEU A 48 3.95 -6.20 5.53
CA LEU A 48 4.62 -5.75 6.74
C LEU A 48 3.98 -4.45 7.28
N ASP A 49 2.66 -4.36 7.19
CA ASP A 49 1.92 -3.14 7.55
C ASP A 49 2.03 -2.79 9.03
N LYS A 50 2.18 -3.80 9.90
CA LYS A 50 2.32 -3.59 11.34
C LYS A 50 3.68 -2.97 11.66
N GLU A 51 4.72 -3.47 11.01
CA GLU A 51 6.09 -2.98 11.12
C GLU A 51 6.17 -1.55 10.57
N LEU A 52 5.55 -1.28 9.42
CA LEU A 52 5.46 0.05 8.84
C LEU A 52 4.78 1.05 9.80
N GLN A 53 3.67 0.65 10.44
CA GLN A 53 2.98 1.49 11.43
C GLN A 53 3.84 1.81 12.67
N GLN A 54 4.76 0.92 13.07
CA GLN A 54 5.63 1.14 14.23
C GLN A 54 6.77 2.13 13.95
N VAL A 55 7.23 2.23 12.70
CA VAL A 55 8.40 3.04 12.33
C VAL A 55 8.05 4.40 11.75
N THR A 56 6.79 4.66 11.40
CA THR A 56 6.37 5.91 10.79
C THR A 56 5.87 6.89 11.87
N PRO A 57 6.55 8.03 12.14
CA PRO A 57 6.14 8.98 13.16
C PRO A 57 4.83 9.67 12.77
N ASP A 58 3.93 9.83 13.75
CA ASP A 58 2.66 10.54 13.64
C ASP A 58 1.70 10.03 12.55
N ALA A 59 0.93 9.01 12.92
CA ALA A 59 -0.41 8.72 12.36
C ALA A 59 -1.43 9.86 12.57
N THR A 60 -0.98 11.03 13.00
CA THR A 60 -1.77 12.16 13.49
C THR A 60 -1.87 13.32 12.48
N SER A 61 -1.01 13.35 11.44
CA SER A 61 -1.15 14.29 10.32
C SER A 61 -1.65 13.56 9.08
N GLY A 62 -2.98 13.53 8.93
CA GLY A 62 -3.66 13.29 7.65
C GLY A 62 -3.35 11.96 6.99
N ARG A 63 -4.16 10.94 7.29
CA ARG A 63 -4.54 9.83 6.39
C ARG A 63 -3.47 9.45 5.35
N ARG A 64 -2.58 8.54 5.76
CA ARG A 64 -1.70 7.77 4.88
C ARG A 64 -2.09 6.29 4.98
N TYR A 65 -3.36 5.98 4.76
CA TYR A 65 -3.84 4.60 4.89
C TYR A 65 -3.44 3.70 3.71
N ALA A 66 -2.99 4.31 2.61
CA ALA A 66 -2.63 3.58 1.39
C ALA A 66 -1.15 3.18 1.30
N ASP A 67 -0.33 3.54 2.30
CA ASP A 67 1.06 3.12 2.35
C ASP A 67 1.17 1.63 2.66
N LYS A 68 2.04 0.93 1.93
CA LYS A 68 2.20 -0.51 2.05
C LYS A 68 3.66 -0.92 1.98
N LEU A 69 4.08 -1.73 2.94
CA LEU A 69 5.40 -2.35 2.95
C LEU A 69 5.24 -3.83 2.67
N VAL A 70 5.87 -4.32 1.61
CA VAL A 70 5.76 -5.72 1.19
C VAL A 70 7.13 -6.34 1.08
N LYS A 71 7.35 -7.42 1.82
CA LYS A 71 8.51 -8.28 1.67
C LYS A 71 8.30 -9.23 0.49
N VAL A 72 9.28 -9.28 -0.39
CA VAL A 72 9.34 -10.17 -1.55
C VAL A 72 10.72 -10.85 -1.60
N TYR A 73 10.84 -11.86 -2.45
CA TYR A 73 12.11 -12.50 -2.75
C TYR A 73 12.47 -12.26 -4.20
N THR A 74 13.73 -11.94 -4.48
CA THR A 74 14.22 -11.85 -5.86
C THR A 74 14.41 -13.25 -6.44
N LEU A 75 14.50 -13.35 -7.78
CA LEU A 75 14.88 -14.59 -8.45
C LEU A 75 16.27 -15.12 -8.02
N GLY A 76 17.15 -14.25 -7.52
CA GLY A 76 18.45 -14.64 -6.93
C GLY A 76 18.33 -15.31 -5.56
N GLY A 77 17.13 -15.27 -4.95
CA GLY A 77 16.85 -15.80 -3.63
C GLY A 77 16.99 -14.79 -2.50
N ASP A 78 17.47 -13.58 -2.80
CA ASP A 78 17.63 -12.50 -1.82
C ASP A 78 16.28 -11.96 -1.37
N GLU A 79 16.18 -11.68 -0.08
CA GLU A 79 15.04 -10.96 0.50
C GLU A 79 15.16 -9.46 0.18
N THR A 80 14.08 -8.85 -0.30
CA THR A 80 13.98 -7.41 -0.53
C THR A 80 12.61 -6.88 -0.14
N TRP A 81 12.53 -5.59 0.16
CA TRP A 81 11.31 -4.94 0.63
C TRP A 81 10.88 -3.84 -0.34
N LEU A 82 9.61 -3.84 -0.70
CA LEU A 82 8.97 -2.82 -1.53
C LEU A 82 8.12 -1.91 -0.64
N LEU A 83 8.46 -0.63 -0.59
CA LEU A 83 7.64 0.40 0.02
C LEU A 83 6.84 1.11 -1.07
N ILE A 84 5.51 1.01 -1.00
CA ILE A 84 4.58 1.66 -1.91
C ILE A 84 3.88 2.77 -1.14
N HIS A 85 4.00 3.99 -1.67
CA HIS A 85 3.30 5.18 -1.17
C HIS A 85 2.31 5.63 -2.23
N VAL A 86 1.06 5.88 -1.84
CA VAL A 86 0.01 6.37 -2.73
C VAL A 86 -0.52 7.69 -2.18
N GLU A 87 -0.36 8.75 -2.97
CA GLU A 87 -0.93 10.07 -2.66
C GLU A 87 -2.26 10.24 -3.39
N VAL A 88 -3.33 10.54 -2.64
CA VAL A 88 -4.63 10.91 -3.20
C VAL A 88 -4.83 12.41 -3.02
N PHE A 89 -4.81 13.15 -4.13
CA PHE A 89 -5.16 14.57 -4.15
C PHE A 89 -6.64 14.71 -4.52
N VAL A 90 -7.45 15.19 -3.58
CA VAL A 90 -8.89 15.53 -3.75
C VAL A 90 -9.12 17.02 -3.56
#